data_AF-A0A6H0ITG7-F1
#
_entry.id   AF-A0A6H0ITG7-F1
#
_cell.length_a   1.000
_cell.length_b   1.000
_cell.length_c   1.000
_cell.angle_alpha   90.00
_cell.angle_beta   90.00
_cell.angle_gamma   90.00
#
_symmetry.space_group_name_H-M   'P 1'
#
loop_
_entity.id
_entity.type
_entity.pdbx_description
1 polymer ?
#
loop_
_entity_poly.entity_id
_entity_poly.type
_entity_poly.pdbx_seq_one_letter_code
_entity_poly.pdbx_strand_id
1 'polypeptide(L)'
;MSSTAASPTTARPAWQTELARGFRNPGELVAALDLPPEWAAAAHSGHDEFPTRVPRGFVARMRPGDPTDPLLRQVLPLADEEMRDSHFHTDPVGDLGAMGTPGVLHKYHGRALLIVTGACAVNCRYCFRRHFPYGAAHAARDQWGPALKHVAGDPTLTEIILSGGDPLSLPDHRLAELAGHLGDIPHLQRLRVHTRLPIVLPERVDGGLLDWLAAGRLQPIVVLHANHANELDDSVARACGRLRDAGVTLLNQAVLLRGVNDSVDSQCALSERLFELGVLPYYLHQLDRVAGATHFLVPETEARTLAAALTERLPGYLVPTLAREDAGAPAKTPLITPRHG
;
A
#
# COMPACT_ATOMS: atom_id res chain seq x y z
N MET A 1 -0.98 23.77 51.09
CA MET A 1 -0.29 23.95 49.80
C MET A 1 -0.54 22.71 48.96
N SER A 2 -1.60 22.71 48.15
CA SER A 2 -1.90 21.60 47.24
C SER A 2 -0.97 21.69 46.04
N SER A 3 -0.05 20.73 45.94
CA SER A 3 0.77 20.50 44.77
C SER A 3 -0.10 19.89 43.67
N THR A 4 -0.50 20.71 42.69
CA THR A 4 -1.05 20.22 41.42
C THR A 4 0.06 19.52 40.64
N ALA A 5 0.05 18.20 40.66
CA ALA A 5 0.85 17.39 39.75
C ALA A 5 0.42 17.71 38.32
N ALA A 6 1.33 18.29 37.54
CA ALA A 6 1.12 18.50 36.11
C ALA A 6 1.01 17.12 35.45
N SER A 7 -0.13 16.83 34.81
CA SER A 7 -0.29 15.66 33.96
C SER A 7 0.79 15.70 32.86
N PRO A 8 1.52 14.61 32.61
CA PRO A 8 2.51 14.59 31.55
C PRO A 8 1.77 14.83 30.22
N THR A 9 2.09 15.92 29.55
CA THR A 9 1.64 16.15 28.17
C THR A 9 2.31 15.07 27.33
N THR A 10 1.57 14.02 26.97
CA THR A 10 2.08 12.94 26.13
C THR A 10 2.49 13.56 24.79
N ALA A 11 3.80 13.63 24.55
CA ALA A 11 4.34 14.15 23.32
C ALA A 11 3.74 13.38 22.12
N ARG A 12 3.33 14.10 21.08
CA ARG A 12 2.79 13.51 19.86
C ARG A 12 3.79 12.48 19.30
N PRO A 13 3.36 11.26 18.92
CA PRO A 13 4.24 10.28 18.29
C PRO A 13 4.99 10.85 17.08
N ALA A 14 6.23 10.41 16.87
CA ALA A 14 7.10 10.92 15.81
C ALA A 14 6.44 10.80 14.42
N TRP A 15 5.83 9.65 14.12
CA TRP A 15 5.18 9.41 12.84
C TRP A 15 4.02 10.37 12.57
N GLN A 16 3.26 10.78 13.59
CA GLN A 16 2.17 11.74 13.41
C GLN A 16 2.71 13.14 13.13
N THR A 17 3.86 13.48 13.71
CA THR A 17 4.56 14.73 13.44
C THR A 17 5.08 14.76 12.01
N GLU A 18 5.75 13.70 11.55
CA GLU A 18 6.27 13.60 10.18
C GLU A 18 5.15 13.50 9.13
N LEU A 19 4.06 12.80 9.45
CA LEU A 19 2.86 12.76 8.61
C LEU A 19 2.23 14.14 8.41
N ALA A 20 2.24 14.99 9.45
CA ALA A 20 1.71 16.35 9.37
C ALA A 20 2.60 17.28 8.54
N ARG A 21 3.91 17.02 8.49
CA ARG A 21 4.91 17.80 7.75
C ARG A 21 5.00 17.46 6.26
N GLY A 22 4.38 16.36 5.83
CA GLY A 22 4.38 15.93 4.43
C GLY A 22 3.85 17.00 3.47
N PHE A 23 4.33 16.97 2.23
CA PHE A 23 3.89 17.89 1.19
C PHE A 23 2.42 17.63 0.85
N ARG A 24 1.67 18.72 0.74
CA ARG A 24 0.25 18.73 0.35
C ARG A 24 -0.04 19.62 -0.85
N ASN A 25 0.99 20.25 -1.39
CA ASN A 25 0.90 21.12 -2.55
C ASN A 25 1.97 20.70 -3.56
N PRO A 26 1.62 20.51 -4.84
CA PRO A 26 2.58 20.08 -5.85
C PRO A 26 3.67 21.12 -6.11
N GLY A 27 3.37 22.42 -5.99
CA GLY A 27 4.36 23.49 -6.10
C GLY A 27 5.44 23.44 -5.02
N GLU A 28 5.07 23.15 -3.77
CA GLU A 28 6.06 22.93 -2.70
C GLU A 28 6.95 21.71 -2.97
N LEU A 29 6.37 20.64 -3.52
CA LEU A 29 7.11 19.42 -3.89
C LEU A 29 8.09 19.69 -5.03
N VAL A 30 7.64 20.37 -6.09
CA VAL A 30 8.44 20.76 -7.26
C VAL A 30 9.61 21.65 -6.84
N ALA A 31 9.33 22.66 -6.00
CA ALA A 31 10.36 23.55 -5.48
C ALA A 31 11.37 22.81 -4.58
N ALA A 32 10.91 21.86 -3.75
CA ALA A 32 11.79 21.09 -2.87
C ALA A 32 12.73 20.12 -3.62
N LEU A 33 12.44 19.83 -4.88
CA LEU A 33 13.23 18.96 -5.75
C LEU A 33 14.00 19.73 -6.83
N ASP A 34 14.07 21.06 -6.74
CA ASP A 34 14.73 21.90 -7.74
C ASP A 34 14.22 21.64 -9.18
N LEU A 35 12.94 21.31 -9.32
CA LEU A 35 12.32 21.06 -10.62
C LEU A 35 11.82 22.37 -11.25
N PRO A 36 11.78 22.46 -12.59
CA PRO A 36 11.26 23.63 -13.26
C PRO A 36 9.79 23.95 -12.89
N PRO A 37 9.41 25.23 -12.67
CA PRO A 37 8.08 25.61 -12.20
C PRO A 37 6.91 25.15 -13.08
N GLU A 38 7.13 24.89 -14.37
CA GLU A 38 6.11 24.34 -15.27
C GLU A 38 5.56 22.99 -14.82
N TRP A 39 6.34 22.20 -14.07
CA TRP A 39 5.88 20.93 -13.48
C TRP A 39 4.82 21.16 -12.40
N ALA A 40 4.91 22.25 -11.64
CA ALA A 40 3.88 22.63 -10.70
C ALA A 40 2.60 23.06 -11.43
N ALA A 41 2.75 23.82 -12.52
CA ALA A 41 1.63 24.23 -13.37
C ALA A 41 0.87 23.02 -13.93
N ALA A 42 1.59 22.04 -14.49
CA ALA A 42 1.02 20.82 -15.04
C ALA A 42 0.34 19.90 -14.01
N ALA A 43 0.70 20.02 -12.73
CA ALA A 43 0.17 19.18 -11.67
C ALA A 43 -1.18 19.65 -11.08
N HIS A 44 -1.64 20.88 -11.37
CA HIS A 44 -2.82 21.47 -10.71
C HIS A 44 -4.09 20.66 -10.90
N SER A 45 -4.41 20.28 -12.14
CA SER A 45 -5.66 19.57 -12.43
C SER A 45 -5.70 18.18 -11.78
N GLY A 46 -4.61 17.42 -11.91
CA GLY A 46 -4.48 16.12 -11.23
C GLY A 46 -4.47 16.24 -9.70
N HIS A 47 -3.98 17.36 -9.15
CA HIS A 47 -4.05 17.66 -7.73
C HIS A 47 -5.49 17.94 -7.25
N ASP A 48 -6.26 18.70 -8.01
CA ASP A 48 -7.65 19.02 -7.64
C ASP A 48 -8.55 17.77 -7.64
N GLU A 49 -8.33 16.84 -8.58
CA GLU A 49 -9.07 15.58 -8.62
C GLU A 49 -8.60 14.58 -7.54
N PHE A 50 -7.29 14.42 -7.39
CA PHE A 50 -6.69 13.51 -6.42
C PHE A 50 -5.51 14.22 -5.73
N PRO A 51 -5.69 14.76 -4.51
CA PRO A 51 -4.70 15.64 -3.89
C PRO A 51 -3.30 15.04 -3.76
N THR A 52 -2.30 15.87 -3.97
CA THR A 52 -0.89 15.54 -3.68
C THR A 52 -0.76 15.32 -2.18
N ARG A 53 -0.22 14.17 -1.79
CA ARG A 53 0.16 13.88 -0.41
C ARG A 53 1.40 13.01 -0.46
N VAL A 54 2.49 13.47 0.13
CA VAL A 54 3.73 12.68 0.18
C VAL A 54 4.57 13.06 1.41
N PRO A 55 5.02 12.08 2.22
CA PRO A 55 5.91 12.35 3.34
C PRO A 55 7.27 12.89 2.88
N ARG A 56 7.87 13.80 3.67
CA ARG A 56 9.17 14.40 3.34
C ARG A 56 10.30 13.38 3.27
N GLY A 57 10.30 12.36 4.15
CA GLY A 57 11.29 11.28 4.13
C GLY A 57 11.28 10.47 2.84
N PHE A 58 10.12 10.29 2.20
CA PHE A 58 10.04 9.64 0.89
C PHE A 58 10.61 10.53 -0.22
N VAL A 59 10.30 11.83 -0.20
CA VAL A 59 10.83 12.82 -1.16
C VAL A 59 12.34 12.94 -1.08
N ALA A 60 12.92 12.84 0.13
CA ALA A 60 14.36 12.91 0.33
C ALA A 60 15.17 11.81 -0.38
N ARG A 61 14.52 10.76 -0.89
CA ARG A 61 15.14 9.67 -1.67
C ARG A 61 15.15 9.93 -3.18
N MET A 62 14.44 10.97 -3.64
CA MET A 62 14.37 11.34 -5.05
C MET A 62 15.62 12.13 -5.45
N ARG A 63 15.98 12.08 -6.73
CA ARG A 63 17.06 12.88 -7.30
C ARG A 63 16.57 14.32 -7.58
N PRO A 64 17.14 15.36 -6.93
CA PRO A 64 16.81 16.75 -7.26
C PRO A 64 17.17 17.06 -8.72
N GLY A 65 16.33 17.85 -9.38
CA GLY A 65 16.47 18.25 -10.78
C GLY A 65 16.12 17.15 -11.80
N ASP A 66 15.72 15.95 -11.37
CA ASP A 66 15.37 14.83 -12.26
C ASP A 66 13.83 14.65 -12.35
N PRO A 67 13.17 15.19 -13.39
CA PRO A 67 11.73 14.99 -13.58
C PRO A 67 11.37 13.54 -13.94
N THR A 68 12.36 12.71 -14.26
CA THR A 68 12.17 11.29 -14.62
C THR A 68 12.40 10.35 -13.46
N ASP A 69 12.67 10.88 -12.26
CA ASP A 69 12.88 10.07 -11.07
C ASP A 69 11.71 9.09 -10.83
N PRO A 70 11.99 7.77 -10.66
CA PRO A 70 10.95 6.75 -10.58
C PRO A 70 10.09 6.87 -9.32
N LEU A 71 10.56 7.52 -8.25
CA LEU A 71 9.77 7.78 -7.04
C LEU A 71 8.88 9.00 -7.26
N LEU A 72 9.41 10.06 -7.89
CA LEU A 72 8.64 11.26 -8.22
C LEU A 72 7.41 10.94 -9.07
N ARG A 73 7.61 10.14 -10.13
CA ARG A 73 6.52 9.71 -11.04
C ARG A 73 5.36 9.09 -10.27
N GLN A 74 5.62 8.41 -9.16
CA GLN A 74 4.58 7.76 -8.36
C GLN A 74 3.72 8.72 -7.53
N VAL A 75 4.12 9.99 -7.34
CA VAL A 75 3.48 10.92 -6.39
C VAL A 75 3.18 12.31 -6.93
N LEU A 76 3.91 12.80 -7.94
CA LEU A 76 3.63 14.08 -8.58
C LEU A 76 2.49 13.93 -9.59
N PRO A 77 1.38 14.68 -9.47
CA PRO A 77 0.33 14.65 -10.48
C PRO A 77 0.85 15.15 -11.83
N LEU A 78 0.38 14.52 -12.91
CA LEU A 78 0.74 14.89 -14.29
C LEU A 78 -0.52 15.19 -15.11
N ALA A 79 -0.35 15.99 -16.17
CA ALA A 79 -1.42 16.24 -17.15
C ALA A 79 -1.91 14.95 -17.82
N ASP A 80 -1.05 13.93 -17.91
CA ASP A 80 -1.38 12.58 -18.44
C ASP A 80 -2.50 11.89 -17.66
N GLU A 81 -2.83 12.34 -16.45
CA GLU A 81 -3.96 11.82 -15.67
C GLU A 81 -5.32 12.25 -16.23
N GLU A 82 -5.37 13.29 -17.05
CA GLU A 82 -6.60 13.74 -17.69
C GLU A 82 -6.98 12.89 -18.90
N MET A 83 -6.05 12.03 -19.36
CA MET A 83 -6.28 11.16 -20.50
C MET A 83 -7.43 10.20 -20.24
N ARG A 84 -8.50 10.35 -21.03
CA ARG A 84 -9.66 9.47 -20.98
C ARG A 84 -9.46 8.27 -21.90
N ASP A 85 -9.65 7.09 -21.37
CA ASP A 85 -9.65 5.82 -22.12
C ASP A 85 -10.86 4.99 -21.67
N SER A 86 -11.63 4.45 -22.62
CA SER A 86 -12.85 3.69 -22.35
C SER A 86 -12.62 2.38 -21.59
N HIS A 87 -11.39 1.87 -21.57
CA HIS A 87 -11.00 0.65 -20.86
C HIS A 87 -10.54 0.93 -19.42
N PHE A 88 -10.55 2.19 -18.98
CA PHE A 88 -10.16 2.59 -17.64
C PHE A 88 -11.38 3.06 -16.84
N HIS A 89 -11.55 2.50 -15.65
CA HIS A 89 -12.77 2.60 -14.85
C HIS A 89 -12.51 3.18 -13.46
N THR A 90 -13.56 3.64 -12.79
CA THR A 90 -13.48 4.13 -11.40
C THR A 90 -13.52 2.99 -10.37
N ASP A 91 -14.00 1.81 -10.76
CA ASP A 91 -13.93 0.57 -9.96
C ASP A 91 -13.31 -0.57 -10.79
N PRO A 92 -12.00 -0.50 -11.09
CA PRO A 92 -11.35 -1.43 -12.02
C PRO A 92 -11.28 -2.88 -11.53
N VAL A 93 -11.44 -3.09 -10.22
CA VAL A 93 -11.30 -4.41 -9.57
C VAL A 93 -12.62 -4.94 -9.04
N GLY A 94 -13.74 -4.25 -9.26
CA GLY A 94 -15.06 -4.64 -8.77
C GLY A 94 -15.17 -4.66 -7.24
N ASP A 95 -14.48 -3.76 -6.54
CA ASP A 95 -14.57 -3.65 -5.08
C ASP A 95 -16.01 -3.33 -4.64
N LEU A 96 -16.75 -2.50 -5.39
CA LEU A 96 -18.12 -2.12 -5.02
C LEU A 96 -19.07 -3.31 -5.11
N GLY A 97 -18.93 -4.14 -6.16
CA GLY A 97 -19.73 -5.36 -6.32
C GLY A 97 -19.40 -6.46 -5.31
N ALA A 98 -18.16 -6.49 -4.81
CA ALA A 98 -17.71 -7.47 -3.81
C ALA A 98 -18.05 -7.09 -2.36
N MET A 99 -18.65 -5.91 -2.15
CA MET A 99 -19.02 -5.43 -0.82
C MET A 99 -20.33 -6.09 -0.34
N GLY A 100 -20.23 -7.28 0.25
CA GLY A 100 -21.40 -7.99 0.81
C GLY A 100 -21.91 -7.39 2.13
N THR A 101 -21.09 -6.60 2.82
CA THR A 101 -21.44 -5.85 4.03
C THR A 101 -20.61 -4.56 4.03
N PRO A 102 -21.12 -3.41 4.51
CA PRO A 102 -20.36 -2.16 4.49
C PRO A 102 -18.96 -2.31 5.08
N GLY A 103 -17.94 -2.06 4.26
CA GLY A 103 -16.53 -2.16 4.64
C GLY A 103 -15.93 -3.57 4.62
N VAL A 104 -16.69 -4.62 4.24
CA VAL A 104 -16.19 -5.99 4.06
C VAL A 104 -16.20 -6.34 2.58
N LEU A 105 -15.03 -6.58 2.01
CA LEU A 105 -14.85 -7.10 0.66
C LEU A 105 -14.53 -8.60 0.74
N HIS A 106 -15.45 -9.43 0.26
CA HIS A 106 -15.29 -10.88 0.24
C HIS A 106 -15.22 -11.36 -1.20
N LYS A 107 -14.01 -11.32 -1.78
CA LYS A 107 -13.75 -11.73 -3.16
C LYS A 107 -13.35 -13.19 -3.31
N TYR A 108 -12.69 -13.75 -2.28
CA TYR A 108 -11.99 -15.01 -2.40
C TYR A 108 -12.26 -15.92 -1.22
N HIS A 109 -12.28 -17.22 -1.49
CA HIS A 109 -12.43 -18.23 -0.44
C HIS A 109 -11.37 -18.08 0.66
N GLY A 110 -11.81 -18.22 1.91
CA GLY A 110 -10.94 -18.31 3.08
C GLY A 110 -10.44 -16.99 3.63
N ARG A 111 -10.72 -15.86 2.98
CA ARG A 111 -10.24 -14.54 3.41
C ARG A 111 -11.16 -13.40 3.00
N ALA A 112 -11.27 -12.40 3.87
CA ALA A 112 -11.99 -11.17 3.59
C ALA A 112 -11.11 -9.96 3.89
N LEU A 113 -11.38 -8.86 3.19
CA LEU A 113 -10.69 -7.59 3.37
C LEU A 113 -11.61 -6.57 4.07
N LEU A 114 -11.11 -5.96 5.14
CA LEU A 114 -11.78 -4.91 5.88
C LEU A 114 -11.22 -3.54 5.47
N ILE A 115 -12.08 -2.68 4.93
CA ILE A 115 -11.78 -1.27 4.65
C ILE A 115 -11.87 -0.51 5.97
N VAL A 116 -10.74 -0.30 6.65
CA VAL A 116 -10.72 0.28 8.01
C VAL A 116 -10.59 1.81 8.01
N THR A 117 -10.18 2.40 6.89
CA THR A 117 -9.95 3.85 6.76
C THR A 117 -9.88 4.24 5.29
N GLY A 118 -10.19 5.51 4.97
CA GLY A 118 -9.90 6.11 3.66
C GLY A 118 -8.63 6.96 3.63
N ALA A 119 -7.96 7.15 4.76
CA ALA A 119 -6.77 7.98 4.84
C ALA A 119 -5.52 7.21 4.37
N CYS A 120 -4.69 7.84 3.54
CA CYS A 120 -3.36 7.38 3.14
C CYS A 120 -2.31 8.43 3.50
N ALA A 121 -1.10 8.06 3.93
CA ALA A 121 -0.01 9.04 4.09
C ALA A 121 0.56 9.55 2.76
N VAL A 122 0.40 8.76 1.70
CA VAL A 122 0.84 9.06 0.35
C VAL A 122 -0.30 8.79 -0.64
N ASN A 123 -0.51 9.70 -1.59
CA ASN A 123 -1.47 9.51 -2.67
C ASN A 123 -0.73 9.07 -3.93
N CYS A 124 -0.66 7.74 -4.12
CA CYS A 124 0.03 7.13 -5.25
C CYS A 124 -0.74 7.43 -6.54
N ARG A 125 -0.08 7.96 -7.58
CA ARG A 125 -0.77 8.35 -8.83
C ARG A 125 -1.39 7.18 -9.61
N TYR A 126 -0.96 5.96 -9.30
CA TYR A 126 -1.49 4.70 -9.84
C TYR A 126 -2.50 4.00 -8.89
N CYS A 127 -3.01 4.68 -7.86
CA CYS A 127 -3.90 4.08 -6.87
C CYS A 127 -5.23 3.61 -7.50
N PHE A 128 -5.46 2.30 -7.54
CA PHE A 128 -6.70 1.72 -8.08
C PHE A 128 -7.96 2.08 -7.27
N ARG A 129 -7.80 2.57 -6.04
CA ARG A 129 -8.88 3.05 -5.16
C ARG A 129 -8.99 4.57 -5.08
N ARG A 130 -8.32 5.34 -5.95
CA ARG A 130 -8.42 6.82 -5.92
C ARG A 130 -9.86 7.34 -6.03
N HIS A 131 -10.74 6.58 -6.70
CA HIS A 131 -12.16 6.90 -6.88
C HIS A 131 -13.10 6.19 -5.88
N PHE A 132 -12.55 5.43 -4.93
CA PHE A 132 -13.35 4.64 -4.01
C PHE A 132 -14.12 5.56 -3.04
N PRO A 133 -15.43 5.35 -2.81
CA PRO A 133 -16.27 6.24 -2.01
C PRO A 133 -16.06 6.00 -0.50
N TYR A 134 -14.87 6.33 0.00
CA TYR A 134 -14.51 6.10 1.42
C TYR A 134 -15.45 6.80 2.41
N GLY A 135 -16.06 7.93 2.03
CA GLY A 135 -17.07 8.61 2.84
C GLY A 135 -18.34 7.80 3.10
N ALA A 136 -18.62 6.80 2.25
CA ALA A 136 -19.71 5.83 2.42
C ALA A 136 -19.27 4.53 3.13
N ALA A 137 -17.96 4.32 3.33
CA ALA A 137 -17.43 3.15 4.04
C ALA A 137 -17.36 3.43 5.55
N HIS A 138 -18.26 2.80 6.31
CA HIS A 138 -18.58 3.07 7.71
C HIS A 138 -17.46 2.86 8.77
N ALA A 139 -16.23 2.55 8.38
CA ALA A 139 -15.13 2.32 9.34
C ALA A 139 -14.58 3.61 10.00
N ALA A 140 -14.93 4.79 9.48
CA ALA A 140 -14.55 6.08 10.07
C ALA A 140 -15.34 6.46 11.34
N ARG A 141 -16.22 5.59 11.87
CA ARG A 141 -17.11 5.87 13.02
C ARG A 141 -17.27 4.73 14.05
N ASP A 142 -16.26 3.88 14.20
CA ASP A 142 -16.26 2.81 15.21
C ASP A 142 -17.34 1.72 15.00
N GLN A 143 -17.85 1.60 13.78
CA GLN A 143 -18.89 0.65 13.41
C GLN A 143 -18.32 -0.64 12.81
N TRP A 144 -17.39 -1.30 13.51
CA TRP A 144 -16.90 -2.61 13.08
C TRP A 144 -17.87 -3.75 13.41
N GLY A 145 -18.87 -3.51 14.26
CA GLY A 145 -19.83 -4.52 14.71
C GLY A 145 -20.45 -5.36 13.58
N PRO A 146 -21.01 -4.76 12.51
CA PRO A 146 -21.52 -5.51 11.36
C PRO A 146 -20.45 -6.35 10.66
N ALA A 147 -19.25 -5.82 10.48
CA ALA A 147 -18.13 -6.52 9.86
C ALA A 147 -17.65 -7.70 10.73
N LEU A 148 -17.47 -7.49 12.03
CA LEU A 148 -17.11 -8.53 12.99
C LEU A 148 -18.19 -9.62 13.06
N LYS A 149 -19.47 -9.25 13.04
CA LYS A 149 -20.58 -10.20 12.98
C LYS A 149 -20.56 -11.03 11.70
N HIS A 150 -20.29 -10.41 10.55
CA HIS A 150 -20.15 -11.12 9.27
C HIS A 150 -19.00 -12.13 9.34
N VAL A 151 -17.83 -11.70 9.82
CA VAL A 151 -16.64 -12.57 9.94
C VAL A 151 -16.86 -13.72 10.92
N ALA A 152 -17.47 -13.44 12.08
CA ALA A 152 -17.79 -14.46 13.07
C ALA A 152 -18.85 -15.47 12.57
N GLY A 153 -19.75 -15.03 11.69
CA GLY A 153 -20.81 -15.86 11.11
C GLY A 153 -20.35 -16.76 9.96
N ASP A 154 -19.16 -16.53 9.40
CA ASP A 154 -18.61 -17.31 8.28
C ASP A 154 -17.36 -18.10 8.73
N PRO A 155 -17.51 -19.39 9.08
CA PRO A 155 -16.39 -20.22 9.54
C PRO A 155 -15.38 -20.58 8.44
N THR A 156 -15.68 -20.26 7.17
CA THR A 156 -14.73 -20.50 6.08
C THR A 156 -13.59 -19.50 6.09
N LEU A 157 -13.78 -18.32 6.69
CA LEU A 157 -12.77 -17.29 6.80
C LEU A 157 -11.68 -17.69 7.79
N THR A 158 -10.44 -17.82 7.32
CA THR A 158 -9.28 -18.12 8.19
C THR A 158 -8.29 -16.97 8.27
N GLU A 159 -8.46 -15.96 7.42
CA GLU A 159 -7.61 -14.77 7.34
C GLU A 159 -8.45 -13.51 7.15
N ILE A 160 -8.08 -12.45 7.87
CA ILE A 160 -8.61 -11.11 7.66
C ILE A 160 -7.51 -10.17 7.20
N ILE A 161 -7.82 -9.35 6.19
CA ILE A 161 -6.90 -8.37 5.61
C ILE A 161 -7.37 -6.97 5.99
N LEU A 162 -6.59 -6.24 6.78
CA LEU A 162 -6.81 -4.82 7.00
C LEU A 162 -6.31 -4.05 5.77
N SER A 163 -7.18 -3.23 5.19
CA SER A 163 -6.88 -2.40 4.01
C SER A 163 -7.77 -1.14 4.01
N GLY A 164 -7.87 -0.47 2.86
CA GLY A 164 -8.61 0.78 2.71
C GLY A 164 -7.79 1.77 1.92
N GLY A 165 -7.60 2.97 2.47
CA GLY A 165 -6.50 3.84 2.12
C GLY A 165 -5.18 3.21 2.58
N ASP A 166 -4.78 3.49 3.82
CA ASP A 166 -3.71 2.77 4.52
C ASP A 166 -4.13 2.48 5.97
N PRO A 167 -4.27 1.20 6.39
CA PRO A 167 -4.67 0.83 7.75
C PRO A 167 -3.79 1.44 8.84
N LEU A 168 -2.48 1.59 8.59
CA LEU A 168 -1.55 2.13 9.56
C LEU A 168 -1.65 3.66 9.68
N SER A 169 -2.57 4.32 8.96
CA SER A 169 -2.97 5.69 9.27
C SER A 169 -3.80 5.80 10.55
N LEU A 170 -4.39 4.69 11.03
CA LEU A 170 -5.14 4.64 12.28
C LEU A 170 -4.19 4.66 13.50
N PRO A 171 -4.63 5.26 14.62
CA PRO A 171 -3.87 5.24 15.87
C PRO A 171 -3.85 3.82 16.49
N ASP A 172 -2.78 3.49 17.22
CA ASP A 172 -2.54 2.12 17.70
C ASP A 172 -3.67 1.56 18.56
N HIS A 173 -4.31 2.37 19.42
CA HIS A 173 -5.41 1.89 20.26
C HIS A 173 -6.59 1.35 19.45
N ARG A 174 -6.87 1.92 18.27
CA ARG A 174 -7.95 1.44 17.39
C ARG A 174 -7.55 0.14 16.70
N LEU A 175 -6.30 0.04 16.24
CA LEU A 175 -5.80 -1.17 15.61
C LEU A 175 -5.73 -2.33 16.62
N ALA A 176 -5.29 -2.05 17.85
CA ALA A 176 -5.27 -3.00 18.95
C ALA A 176 -6.68 -3.50 19.33
N GLU A 177 -7.66 -2.60 19.43
CA GLU A 177 -9.05 -2.94 19.69
C GLU A 177 -9.62 -3.87 18.60
N LEU A 178 -9.43 -3.51 17.32
CA LEU A 178 -9.88 -4.34 16.20
C LEU A 178 -9.17 -5.70 16.17
N ALA A 179 -7.85 -5.72 16.36
CA ALA A 179 -7.07 -6.95 16.39
C ALA A 179 -7.49 -7.87 17.54
N GLY A 180 -7.83 -7.30 18.72
CA GLY A 180 -8.38 -8.03 19.85
C GLY A 180 -9.71 -8.70 19.50
N HIS A 181 -10.67 -7.94 18.97
CA HIS A 181 -11.96 -8.49 18.53
C HIS A 181 -11.84 -9.58 17.47
N LEU A 182 -10.91 -9.43 16.53
CA LEU A 182 -10.61 -10.47 15.54
C LEU A 182 -9.97 -11.70 16.22
N GLY A 183 -9.10 -11.49 17.20
CA GLY A 183 -8.49 -12.54 18.00
C GLY A 183 -9.51 -13.41 18.75
N ASP A 184 -10.64 -12.83 19.17
CA ASP A 184 -11.72 -13.55 19.85
C ASP A 184 -12.49 -14.53 18.94
N ILE A 185 -12.38 -14.41 17.61
CA ILE A 185 -13.11 -15.25 16.64
C ILE A 185 -12.34 -16.56 16.38
N PRO A 186 -12.76 -17.73 16.90
CA PRO A 186 -11.90 -18.91 17.04
C PRO A 186 -11.32 -19.47 15.73
N HIS A 187 -12.08 -19.41 14.62
CA HIS A 187 -11.67 -19.95 13.33
C HIS A 187 -10.66 -19.08 12.56
N LEU A 188 -10.46 -17.82 12.97
CA LEU A 188 -9.42 -16.97 12.38
C LEU A 188 -8.03 -17.45 12.81
N GLN A 189 -7.11 -17.48 11.85
CA GLN A 189 -5.72 -17.93 12.06
C GLN A 189 -4.72 -16.80 11.78
N ARG A 190 -5.03 -15.90 10.84
CA ARG A 190 -4.09 -14.89 10.33
C ARG A 190 -4.71 -13.51 10.32
N LEU A 191 -3.90 -12.51 10.65
CA LEU A 191 -4.20 -11.11 10.45
C LEU A 191 -3.17 -10.53 9.49
N ARG A 192 -3.64 -10.10 8.32
CA ARG A 192 -2.80 -9.48 7.30
C ARG A 192 -3.06 -7.98 7.25
N VAL A 193 -2.01 -7.18 7.15
CA VAL A 193 -2.11 -5.73 6.98
C VAL A 193 -1.50 -5.34 5.65
N HIS A 194 -2.29 -4.73 4.77
CA HIS A 194 -1.78 -4.12 3.54
C HIS A 194 -1.47 -2.66 3.80
N THR A 195 -0.21 -2.27 3.73
CA THR A 195 0.22 -0.91 4.07
C THR A 195 1.41 -0.48 3.23
N ARG A 196 1.48 0.81 2.94
CA ARG A 196 2.63 1.47 2.32
C ARG A 196 3.43 2.26 3.35
N LEU A 197 2.95 2.40 4.59
CA LEU A 197 3.55 3.29 5.59
C LEU A 197 5.00 2.93 5.94
N PRO A 198 5.42 1.67 6.13
CA PRO A 198 6.83 1.39 6.40
C PRO A 198 7.77 1.81 5.26
N ILE A 199 7.25 1.97 4.04
CA ILE A 199 8.01 2.48 2.90
C ILE A 199 8.06 4.01 2.94
N VAL A 200 6.91 4.70 3.04
CA VAL A 200 6.86 6.17 2.89
C VAL A 200 7.02 6.96 4.18
N LEU A 201 6.75 6.34 5.34
CA LEU A 201 6.79 6.92 6.68
C LEU A 201 7.28 5.87 7.69
N PRO A 202 8.57 5.48 7.64
CA PRO A 202 9.11 4.37 8.44
C PRO A 202 8.98 4.57 9.95
N GLU A 203 8.87 5.83 10.41
CA GLU A 203 8.61 6.20 11.80
C GLU A 203 7.31 5.60 12.35
N ARG A 204 6.36 5.23 11.47
CA ARG A 204 5.11 4.56 11.88
C ARG A 204 5.37 3.21 12.55
N VAL A 205 6.49 2.57 12.21
CA VAL A 205 6.94 1.37 12.91
C VAL A 205 7.58 1.81 14.22
N ASP A 206 6.76 2.04 15.23
CA ASP A 206 7.14 2.40 16.60
C ASP A 206 6.77 1.29 17.60
N GLY A 207 6.99 1.52 18.90
CA GLY A 207 6.68 0.51 19.93
C GLY A 207 5.19 0.14 19.93
N GLY A 208 4.31 1.15 19.85
CA GLY A 208 2.87 0.95 19.85
C GLY A 208 2.38 0.06 18.69
N LEU A 209 2.94 0.23 17.49
CA LEU A 209 2.64 -0.67 16.36
C LEU A 209 3.04 -2.12 16.66
N LEU A 210 4.27 -2.31 17.12
CA LEU A 210 4.83 -3.64 17.34
C LEU A 210 4.09 -4.38 18.46
N ASP A 211 3.70 -3.65 19.52
CA ASP A 211 2.99 -4.21 20.67
C ASP A 211 1.67 -4.85 20.23
N TRP A 212 0.83 -4.16 19.46
CA TRP A 212 -0.47 -4.73 19.08
C TRP A 212 -0.36 -5.81 18.00
N LEU A 213 0.61 -5.70 17.08
CA LEU A 213 0.87 -6.74 16.08
C LEU A 213 1.30 -8.06 16.74
N ALA A 214 2.04 -7.99 17.84
CA ALA A 214 2.57 -9.17 18.54
C ALA A 214 1.68 -9.67 19.70
N ALA A 215 0.70 -8.87 20.17
CA ALA A 215 -0.09 -9.20 21.36
C ALA A 215 -1.10 -10.34 21.16
N GLY A 216 -1.53 -10.61 19.93
CA GLY A 216 -2.61 -11.54 19.62
C GLY A 216 -2.15 -12.95 19.26
N ARG A 217 -3.11 -13.89 19.22
CA ARG A 217 -2.87 -15.27 18.72
C ARG A 217 -2.84 -15.39 17.20
N LEU A 218 -3.33 -14.38 16.49
CA LEU A 218 -3.39 -14.40 15.03
C LEU A 218 -1.99 -14.20 14.46
N GLN A 219 -1.58 -15.05 13.52
CA GLN A 219 -0.28 -14.90 12.87
C GLN A 219 -0.24 -13.56 12.11
N PRO A 220 0.69 -12.64 12.46
CA PRO A 220 0.76 -11.33 11.84
C PRO A 220 1.52 -11.39 10.51
N ILE A 221 0.91 -10.84 9.46
CA ILE A 221 1.50 -10.70 8.13
C ILE A 221 1.39 -9.24 7.70
N VAL A 222 2.47 -8.64 7.24
CA VAL A 222 2.46 -7.30 6.66
C VAL A 222 2.86 -7.39 5.20
N VAL A 223 1.96 -6.93 4.32
CA VAL A 223 2.23 -6.77 2.89
C VAL A 223 2.56 -5.30 2.63
N LEU A 224 3.85 -5.05 2.44
CA LEU A 224 4.41 -3.77 2.03
C LEU A 224 4.08 -3.47 0.57
N HIS A 225 4.22 -2.21 0.20
CA HIS A 225 4.01 -1.75 -1.16
C HIS A 225 5.12 -0.81 -1.64
N ALA A 226 6.22 -1.41 -2.13
CA ALA A 226 7.32 -0.74 -2.80
C ALA A 226 7.36 -1.13 -4.29
N ASN A 227 7.60 -0.15 -5.17
CA ASN A 227 7.70 -0.38 -6.62
C ASN A 227 9.13 -0.25 -7.15
N HIS A 228 10.04 0.39 -6.43
CA HIS A 228 11.41 0.60 -6.87
C HIS A 228 12.41 0.45 -5.71
N ALA A 229 13.61 -0.07 -5.99
CA ALA A 229 14.64 -0.30 -4.97
C ALA A 229 15.06 0.99 -4.23
N ASN A 230 15.04 2.14 -4.93
CA ASN A 230 15.32 3.46 -4.34
C ASN A 230 14.32 3.86 -3.24
N GLU A 231 13.17 3.19 -3.13
CA GLU A 231 12.24 3.39 -2.02
C GLU A 231 12.78 2.79 -0.71
N LEU A 232 13.80 1.93 -0.75
CA LEU A 232 14.23 1.05 0.36
C LEU A 232 15.56 1.51 0.99
N ASP A 233 15.56 2.72 1.56
CA ASP A 233 16.72 3.27 2.28
C ASP A 233 16.95 2.62 3.66
N ASP A 234 17.93 3.11 4.41
CA ASP A 234 18.27 2.59 5.74
C ASP A 234 17.17 2.78 6.79
N SER A 235 16.31 3.80 6.64
CA SER A 235 15.18 4.01 7.54
C SER A 235 14.11 2.94 7.33
N VAL A 236 13.83 2.57 6.07
CA VAL A 236 12.96 1.44 5.72
C VAL A 236 13.59 0.13 6.19
N ALA A 237 14.90 -0.03 6.02
CA ALA A 237 15.62 -1.21 6.49
C ALA A 237 15.44 -1.45 8.00
N ARG A 238 15.59 -0.39 8.80
CA ARG A 238 15.35 -0.45 10.26
C ARG A 238 13.89 -0.78 10.59
N ALA A 239 12.93 -0.20 9.88
CA ALA A 239 11.52 -0.49 10.07
C ALA A 239 11.18 -1.97 9.76
N CYS A 240 11.71 -2.51 8.67
CA CYS A 240 11.55 -3.93 8.31
C CYS A 240 12.22 -4.85 9.34
N GLY A 241 13.42 -4.51 9.80
CA GLY A 241 14.12 -5.26 10.85
C GLY A 241 13.28 -5.36 12.12
N ARG A 242 12.73 -4.23 12.59
CA ARG A 242 11.87 -4.20 13.79
C ARG A 242 10.59 -5.02 13.65
N LEU A 243 9.93 -4.98 12.48
CA LEU A 243 8.75 -5.81 12.23
C LEU A 243 9.11 -7.31 12.28
N ARG A 244 10.25 -7.70 11.69
CA ARG A 244 10.74 -9.08 11.73
C ARG A 244 11.12 -9.54 13.13
N ASP A 245 11.78 -8.68 13.91
CA ASP A 245 12.15 -8.98 15.29
C ASP A 245 10.90 -9.20 16.17
N ALA A 246 9.77 -8.58 15.81
CA ALA A 246 8.46 -8.83 16.41
C ALA A 246 7.73 -10.08 15.86
N GLY A 247 8.37 -10.87 15.00
CA GLY A 247 7.82 -12.12 14.45
C GLY A 247 6.85 -11.93 13.28
N VAL A 248 6.81 -10.75 12.65
CA VAL A 248 5.91 -10.47 11.53
C VAL A 248 6.48 -11.01 10.22
N THR A 249 5.67 -11.77 9.48
CA THR A 249 6.02 -12.16 8.10
C THR A 249 5.87 -10.96 7.17
N LEU A 250 6.94 -10.62 6.44
CA LEU A 250 6.94 -9.49 5.50
C LEU A 250 6.90 -9.96 4.05
N LEU A 251 5.93 -9.42 3.31
CA LEU A 251 5.75 -9.62 1.88
C LEU A 251 5.74 -8.26 1.18
N ASN A 252 6.09 -8.19 -0.09
CA ASN A 252 5.93 -6.99 -0.91
C ASN A 252 5.03 -7.25 -2.11
N GLN A 253 4.05 -6.38 -2.32
CA GLN A 253 3.36 -6.28 -3.60
C GLN A 253 3.84 -5.02 -4.33
N ALA A 254 4.19 -5.15 -5.60
CA ALA A 254 4.49 -4.04 -6.50
C ALA A 254 3.39 -3.95 -7.58
N VAL A 255 3.30 -2.81 -8.25
CA VAL A 255 2.56 -2.65 -9.50
C VAL A 255 3.60 -2.42 -10.60
N LEU A 256 3.42 -3.04 -11.75
CA LEU A 256 4.24 -2.81 -12.93
C LEU A 256 3.82 -1.49 -13.59
N LEU A 257 4.71 -0.51 -13.58
CA LEU A 257 4.46 0.88 -13.91
C LEU A 257 5.46 1.38 -14.96
N ARG A 258 4.94 1.88 -16.08
CA ARG A 258 5.74 2.48 -17.16
C ARG A 258 6.61 3.63 -16.65
N GLY A 259 7.91 3.58 -16.96
CA GLY A 259 8.90 4.57 -16.58
C GLY A 259 9.24 4.57 -15.08
N VAL A 260 8.86 3.53 -14.34
CA VAL A 260 9.19 3.39 -12.90
C VAL A 260 9.94 2.09 -12.68
N ASN A 261 9.34 0.96 -13.03
CA ASN A 261 9.90 -0.37 -12.76
C ASN A 261 9.60 -1.37 -13.88
N ASP A 262 9.38 -0.87 -15.08
CA ASP A 262 9.08 -1.58 -16.32
C ASP A 262 10.33 -2.15 -17.02
N SER A 263 11.37 -2.45 -16.25
CA SER A 263 12.60 -3.07 -16.73
C SER A 263 12.99 -4.27 -15.87
N VAL A 264 13.68 -5.25 -16.48
CA VAL A 264 14.20 -6.43 -15.76
C VAL A 264 15.16 -6.01 -14.65
N ASP A 265 16.05 -5.06 -14.93
CA ASP A 265 17.06 -4.63 -13.94
C ASP A 265 16.42 -3.90 -12.75
N SER A 266 15.39 -3.06 -12.98
CA SER A 266 14.65 -2.41 -11.89
C SER A 266 13.95 -3.43 -10.98
N GLN A 267 13.36 -4.48 -11.56
CA GLN A 267 12.68 -5.53 -10.80
C GLN A 267 13.67 -6.45 -10.07
N CYS A 268 14.78 -6.82 -10.71
CA CYS A 268 15.86 -7.55 -10.04
C CYS A 268 16.40 -6.76 -8.84
N ALA A 269 16.71 -5.48 -9.02
CA ALA A 269 17.18 -4.61 -7.94
C ALA A 269 16.16 -4.51 -6.80
N LEU A 270 14.86 -4.38 -7.12
CA LEU A 270 13.81 -4.37 -6.11
C LEU A 270 13.74 -5.70 -5.34
N SER A 271 13.72 -6.84 -6.04
CA SER A 271 13.62 -8.16 -5.41
C SER A 271 14.81 -8.47 -4.50
N GLU A 272 16.04 -8.21 -4.96
CA GLU A 272 17.25 -8.42 -4.15
C GLU A 272 17.23 -7.50 -2.92
N ARG A 273 16.93 -6.21 -3.11
CA ARG A 273 16.88 -5.26 -2.00
C ARG A 273 15.79 -5.61 -0.98
N LEU A 274 14.62 -6.06 -1.42
CA LEU A 274 13.57 -6.55 -0.50
C LEU A 274 14.07 -7.73 0.33
N PHE A 275 14.75 -8.68 -0.31
CA PHE A 275 15.25 -9.87 0.38
C PHE A 275 16.35 -9.55 1.39
N GLU A 276 17.26 -8.62 1.08
CA GLU A 276 18.23 -8.09 2.04
C GLU A 276 17.56 -7.56 3.32
N LEU A 277 16.36 -6.99 3.20
CA LEU A 277 15.56 -6.49 4.33
C LEU A 277 14.72 -7.58 5.01
N GLY A 278 14.75 -8.81 4.50
CA GLY A 278 13.95 -9.94 4.95
C GLY A 278 12.47 -9.83 4.53
N VAL A 279 12.21 -9.20 3.38
CA VAL A 279 10.89 -9.08 2.76
C VAL A 279 10.84 -9.95 1.51
N LEU A 280 9.82 -10.81 1.38
CA LEU A 280 9.67 -11.64 0.19
C LEU A 280 8.92 -10.89 -0.93
N PRO A 281 9.45 -10.88 -2.18
CA PRO A 281 8.69 -10.43 -3.35
C PRO A 281 7.47 -11.33 -3.55
N TYR A 282 6.26 -10.79 -3.42
CA TYR A 282 5.03 -11.58 -3.43
C TYR A 282 4.28 -11.45 -4.76
N TYR A 283 3.77 -10.26 -5.06
CA TYR A 283 3.08 -9.99 -6.32
C TYR A 283 3.74 -8.84 -7.08
N LEU A 284 3.81 -8.98 -8.39
CA LEU A 284 3.94 -7.89 -9.33
C LEU A 284 2.59 -7.76 -10.05
N HIS A 285 1.81 -6.76 -9.68
CA HIS A 285 0.50 -6.53 -10.26
C HIS A 285 0.64 -5.89 -11.64
N GLN A 286 -0.03 -6.47 -12.63
CA GLN A 286 -0.40 -5.70 -13.81
C GLN A 286 -1.22 -4.49 -13.34
N LEU A 287 -0.98 -3.32 -13.94
CA LEU A 287 -1.73 -2.11 -13.60
C LEU A 287 -3.25 -2.36 -13.71
N ASP A 288 -3.96 -2.22 -12.60
CA ASP A 288 -5.41 -2.13 -12.60
C ASP A 288 -5.82 -0.91 -13.41
N ARG A 289 -6.74 -1.08 -14.36
CA ARG A 289 -7.10 -0.03 -15.33
C ARG A 289 -7.96 1.05 -14.67
N VAL A 290 -7.39 1.81 -13.76
CA VAL A 290 -8.06 2.90 -13.04
C VAL A 290 -8.00 4.21 -13.84
N ALA A 291 -9.14 4.89 -13.98
CA ALA A 291 -9.19 6.20 -14.62
C ALA A 291 -8.16 7.16 -13.97
N GLY A 292 -7.34 7.82 -14.80
CA GLY A 292 -6.25 8.68 -14.36
C GLY A 292 -4.87 8.03 -14.22
N ALA A 293 -4.70 6.76 -14.61
CA ALA A 293 -3.41 6.06 -14.55
C ALA A 293 -2.96 5.45 -15.90
N THR A 294 -3.57 5.85 -17.01
CA THR A 294 -3.32 5.29 -18.37
C THR A 294 -1.85 5.28 -18.75
N HIS A 295 -1.13 6.37 -18.47
CA HIS A 295 0.30 6.54 -18.78
C HIS A 295 1.24 5.58 -18.04
N PHE A 296 0.77 4.88 -17.00
CA PHE A 296 1.54 3.83 -16.33
C PHE A 296 1.40 2.46 -16.99
N LEU A 297 0.48 2.28 -17.93
CA LEU A 297 0.17 0.96 -18.48
C LEU A 297 1.39 0.37 -19.21
N VAL A 298 1.82 -0.80 -18.75
CA VAL A 298 2.72 -1.69 -19.50
C VAL A 298 1.86 -2.70 -20.26
N PRO A 299 2.01 -2.85 -21.60
CA PRO A 299 1.31 -3.87 -22.35
C PRO A 299 1.56 -5.26 -21.76
N GLU A 300 0.52 -6.09 -21.71
CA GLU A 300 0.59 -7.42 -21.09
C GLU A 300 1.65 -8.32 -21.76
N THR A 301 1.84 -8.19 -23.07
CA THR A 301 2.89 -8.89 -23.82
C THR A 301 4.28 -8.54 -23.29
N GLU A 302 4.56 -7.25 -23.07
CA GLU A 302 5.82 -6.79 -22.48
C GLU A 302 5.97 -7.25 -21.02
N ALA A 303 4.89 -7.17 -20.23
CA ALA A 303 4.89 -7.63 -18.85
C ALA A 303 5.25 -9.12 -18.74
N ARG A 304 4.68 -9.96 -19.61
CA ARG A 304 4.97 -11.41 -19.69
C ARG A 304 6.41 -11.67 -20.11
N THR A 305 6.93 -10.95 -21.10
CA THR A 305 8.34 -11.05 -21.51
C THR A 305 9.29 -10.68 -20.37
N LEU A 306 9.02 -9.55 -19.70
CA LEU A 306 9.80 -9.11 -18.56
C LEU A 306 9.80 -10.15 -17.44
N ALA A 307 8.62 -10.66 -17.07
CA ALA A 307 8.51 -11.59 -15.97
C ALA A 307 9.13 -12.98 -16.30
N ALA A 308 9.11 -13.41 -17.56
CA ALA A 308 9.88 -14.57 -18.01
C ALA A 308 11.39 -14.34 -17.85
N ALA A 309 11.90 -13.17 -18.23
CA ALA A 309 13.32 -12.84 -18.05
C ALA A 309 13.73 -12.78 -16.56
N LEU A 310 12.83 -12.40 -15.65
CA LEU A 310 13.10 -12.47 -14.21
C LEU A 310 13.36 -13.90 -13.73
N THR A 311 12.64 -14.89 -14.26
CA THR A 311 12.86 -16.31 -13.90
C THR A 311 14.23 -16.85 -14.32
N GLU A 312 14.87 -16.21 -15.31
CA GLU A 312 16.20 -16.56 -15.77
C GLU A 312 17.31 -15.87 -14.95
N ARG A 313 16.98 -14.76 -14.26
CA ARG A 313 17.94 -13.89 -13.57
C ARG A 313 17.95 -14.05 -12.06
N LEU A 314 16.80 -14.34 -11.45
CA LEU A 314 16.63 -14.38 -10.00
C LEU A 314 16.44 -15.82 -9.49
N PRO A 315 16.86 -16.11 -8.24
CA PRO A 315 16.39 -17.28 -7.52
C PRO A 315 14.85 -17.32 -7.48
N GLY A 316 14.25 -18.51 -7.61
CA GLY A 316 12.80 -18.65 -7.73
C GLY A 316 11.99 -18.03 -6.58
N TYR A 317 12.53 -18.01 -5.36
CA TYR A 317 11.89 -17.37 -4.19
C TYR A 317 11.95 -15.83 -4.21
N LEU A 318 12.71 -15.23 -5.14
CA LEU A 318 12.79 -13.79 -5.38
C LEU A 318 12.00 -13.34 -6.61
N VAL A 319 11.42 -14.27 -7.36
CA VAL A 319 10.57 -13.95 -8.51
C VAL A 319 9.16 -13.69 -8.01
N PRO A 320 8.65 -12.44 -8.06
CA PRO A 320 7.27 -12.18 -7.70
C PRO A 320 6.32 -12.80 -8.73
N THR A 321 5.13 -13.19 -8.29
CA THR A 321 4.10 -13.66 -9.23
C THR A 321 3.54 -12.47 -10.02
N LEU A 322 3.70 -12.46 -11.34
CA LEU A 322 2.99 -11.51 -12.21
C LEU A 322 1.50 -11.85 -12.22
N ALA A 323 0.66 -10.96 -11.70
CA ALA A 323 -0.76 -11.23 -11.50
C ALA A 323 -1.65 -10.06 -11.94
N ARG A 324 -2.87 -10.37 -12.38
CA ARG A 324 -3.94 -9.42 -12.67
C ARG A 324 -5.12 -9.64 -11.75
N GLU A 325 -5.75 -8.57 -11.32
CA GLU A 325 -7.04 -8.62 -10.64
C GLU A 325 -8.15 -8.60 -11.70
N ASP A 326 -8.88 -9.69 -11.82
CA ASP A 326 -10.03 -9.81 -12.72
C ASP A 326 -11.31 -9.84 -11.86
N ALA A 327 -12.17 -8.84 -12.02
CA ALA A 327 -13.39 -8.74 -11.22
C ALA A 327 -14.26 -10.01 -11.37
N GLY A 328 -14.63 -10.61 -10.24
CA GLY A 328 -15.41 -11.85 -10.18
C GLY A 328 -14.61 -13.14 -10.33
N ALA A 329 -13.30 -13.08 -10.58
CA ALA A 329 -12.44 -14.25 -10.58
C ALA A 329 -12.27 -14.83 -9.15
N PRO A 330 -12.13 -16.16 -9.00
CA PRO A 330 -12.03 -16.81 -7.67
C PRO A 330 -10.68 -16.58 -6.99
N ALA A 331 -9.69 -16.08 -7.72
CA ALA A 331 -8.36 -15.68 -7.25
C ALA A 331 -7.76 -14.68 -8.24
N LYS A 332 -6.66 -14.02 -7.84
CA LYS A 332 -5.85 -13.24 -8.77
C LYS A 332 -5.33 -14.13 -9.89
N THR A 333 -5.44 -13.68 -11.13
CA THR A 333 -5.06 -14.43 -12.33
C THR A 333 -3.55 -14.32 -12.54
N PRO A 334 -2.77 -15.41 -12.44
CA PRO A 334 -1.36 -15.38 -12.83
C PRO A 334 -1.23 -15.15 -14.35
N LEU A 335 -0.34 -14.25 -14.75
CA LEU A 335 -0.08 -13.94 -16.16
C LEU A 335 1.14 -14.68 -16.70
N ILE A 336 1.75 -15.58 -15.93
CA ILE A 336 2.72 -16.54 -16.44
C ILE A 336 2.19 -17.93 -16.17
N THR A 337 2.06 -18.72 -17.22
CA THR A 337 1.77 -20.14 -17.09
C THR A 337 3.05 -20.86 -16.65
N PRO A 338 2.99 -21.77 -15.67
CA PRO A 338 4.14 -22.64 -15.39
C PRO A 338 4.57 -23.33 -16.68
N ARG A 339 5.87 -23.27 -17.01
CA ARG A 339 6.40 -24.13 -18.07
C ARG A 339 6.35 -25.56 -17.53
N HIS A 340 5.28 -26.28 -17.83
CA HIS A 340 5.29 -27.73 -17.70
C HIS A 340 6.22 -28.25 -18.81
N GLY A 341 7.43 -28.61 -18.42
CA GLY A 341 8.39 -29.32 -19.27
C GLY A 341 7.93 -30.73 -19.59
#